data_AF-A0A4U8URD0-F1
#
_entry.id   AF-A0A4U8URD0-F1
#
_cell.length_a   1.000
_cell.length_b   1.000
_cell.length_c   1.000
_cell.angle_alpha   90.00
_cell.angle_beta   90.00
_cell.angle_gamma   90.00
#
_symmetry.space_group_name_H-M   'P 1'
#
loop_
_entity.id
_entity.type
_entity.pdbx_description
1 polymer ?
#
loop_
_entity_poly.entity_id
_entity_poly.type
_entity_poly.pdbx_seq_one_letter_code
_entity_poly.pdbx_strand_id
1 'polypeptide(L)'
;MAFCLTVIALLLVSSKVATECVDGIHNVVVVESFKNRNRPVMIKNLVCRVYDLDMKPTCANGRPAVQMPGYVKLLEGQVTVPRQYDLVKDGEMKITVKGLDYSDEICSDGISNYMVIPNHYCHIKVCSFIGNDMCRLLQSPGTHTVKELEEKLHFNTTLRLPDPPSLLGVTLLDLFSGEFNIAFSLETEGEKVLDWDVPSNEDFLQIGVEPESENDD
;
A
#
# COMPACT_ATOMS: atom_id res chain seq x y z
N MET A 1 -13.09 -63.72 -26.64
CA MET A 1 -12.18 -63.54 -25.49
C MET A 1 -11.10 -62.57 -25.96
N ALA A 2 -11.30 -61.25 -25.83
CA ALA A 2 -11.11 -60.43 -24.62
C ALA A 2 -9.63 -60.48 -24.20
N PHE A 3 -8.80 -59.43 -24.14
CA PHE A 3 -8.91 -58.00 -23.84
C PHE A 3 -7.75 -57.28 -24.58
N CYS A 4 -7.93 -56.16 -25.31
CA CYS A 4 -8.01 -54.78 -24.82
C CYS A 4 -6.90 -54.39 -23.83
N LEU A 5 -5.76 -53.89 -24.34
CA LEU A 5 -4.69 -53.29 -23.53
C LEU A 5 -3.99 -52.16 -24.32
N THR A 6 -4.80 -51.23 -24.83
CA THR A 6 -4.37 -49.85 -25.10
C THR A 6 -4.30 -49.12 -23.75
N VAL A 7 -3.11 -49.08 -23.14
CA VAL A 7 -2.84 -48.19 -22.01
C VAL A 7 -2.62 -46.79 -22.58
N ILE A 8 -3.72 -46.06 -22.73
CA ILE A 8 -3.68 -44.60 -22.90
C ILE A 8 -3.25 -44.05 -21.56
N ALA A 9 -1.97 -43.71 -21.43
CA ALA A 9 -1.46 -42.90 -20.34
C ALA A 9 -2.11 -41.51 -20.49
N LEU A 10 -3.20 -41.30 -19.76
CA LEU A 10 -3.84 -40.02 -19.59
C LEU A 10 -2.86 -39.15 -18.78
N LEU A 11 -2.00 -38.40 -19.48
CA LEU A 11 -1.29 -37.28 -18.91
C LEU A 11 -2.34 -36.29 -18.41
N LEU A 12 -2.61 -36.32 -17.10
CA LEU A 12 -3.29 -35.23 -16.42
C LEU A 12 -2.36 -34.03 -16.49
N VAL A 13 -2.52 -33.24 -17.54
CA VAL A 13 -1.99 -31.87 -17.59
C VAL A 13 -2.80 -31.11 -16.54
N SER A 14 -2.31 -31.10 -15.30
CA SER A 14 -2.76 -30.17 -14.27
C SER A 14 -2.35 -28.79 -14.76
N SER A 15 -3.17 -28.18 -15.59
CA SER A 15 -3.11 -26.76 -15.89
C SER A 15 -3.35 -26.06 -14.56
N LYS A 16 -2.28 -25.59 -13.91
CA LYS A 16 -2.40 -24.61 -12.85
C LYS A 16 -2.99 -23.39 -13.54
N VAL A 17 -4.30 -23.18 -13.40
CA VAL A 17 -4.95 -21.97 -13.87
C VAL A 17 -4.26 -20.83 -13.15
N ALA A 18 -3.41 -20.08 -13.85
CA ALA A 18 -2.93 -18.79 -13.39
C ALA A 18 -4.18 -18.00 -12.98
N THR A 19 -4.29 -17.70 -11.70
CA THR A 19 -5.49 -17.02 -11.19
C THR A 19 -5.41 -15.59 -11.71
N GLU A 20 -6.18 -15.30 -12.76
CA GLU A 20 -6.22 -13.97 -13.37
C GLU A 20 -6.59 -12.92 -12.32
N CYS A 21 -5.91 -11.78 -12.36
CA CYS A 21 -6.12 -10.73 -11.38
C CYS A 21 -7.46 -10.03 -11.58
N VAL A 22 -8.50 -10.51 -10.89
CA VAL A 22 -9.84 -9.89 -10.94
C VAL A 22 -9.88 -8.56 -10.19
N ASP A 23 -10.21 -7.48 -10.92
CA ASP A 23 -10.38 -6.14 -10.38
C ASP A 23 -11.51 -6.07 -9.34
N GLY A 24 -11.24 -5.40 -8.22
CA GLY A 24 -12.14 -5.27 -7.09
C GLY A 24 -12.25 -6.51 -6.20
N ILE A 25 -11.48 -7.57 -6.50
CA ILE A 25 -11.36 -8.75 -5.64
C ILE A 25 -9.93 -8.85 -5.12
N HIS A 26 -8.96 -9.03 -6.01
CA HIS A 26 -7.58 -9.34 -5.61
C HIS A 26 -6.69 -8.10 -5.45
N ASN A 27 -7.02 -6.98 -6.10
CA ASN A 27 -6.23 -5.75 -6.04
C ASN A 27 -6.75 -4.76 -4.98
N VAL A 28 -7.49 -5.23 -3.97
CA VAL A 28 -8.14 -4.38 -2.95
C VAL A 28 -7.27 -4.30 -1.70
N VAL A 29 -6.99 -3.07 -1.26
CA VAL A 29 -6.27 -2.76 -0.01
C VAL A 29 -7.20 -1.97 0.89
N VAL A 30 -7.40 -2.42 2.12
CA VAL A 30 -8.15 -1.68 3.15
C VAL A 30 -7.16 -1.03 4.11
N VAL A 31 -7.48 0.18 4.55
CA VAL A 31 -6.69 0.95 5.51
C VAL A 31 -7.60 1.42 6.64
N GLU A 32 -7.18 1.18 7.88
CA GLU A 32 -7.86 1.60 9.10
C GLU A 32 -6.86 2.14 10.11
N SER A 33 -7.31 3.03 11.01
CA SER A 33 -6.49 3.40 12.17
C SER A 33 -6.34 2.24 13.15
N PHE A 34 -5.22 2.22 13.88
CA PHE A 34 -4.99 1.19 14.91
C PHE A 34 -6.11 1.16 15.95
N LYS A 35 -6.78 0.02 16.06
CA LYS A 35 -7.89 -0.19 17.01
C LYS A 35 -7.47 -0.08 18.47
N ASN A 36 -6.20 -0.30 18.78
CA ASN A 36 -5.64 -0.32 20.14
C ASN A 36 -4.87 0.95 20.53
N ARG A 37 -4.70 1.92 19.62
CA ARG A 37 -4.05 3.21 19.93
C ARG A 37 -5.08 4.31 19.86
N ASN A 38 -5.34 4.93 21.00
CA ASN A 38 -6.28 6.04 21.06
C ASN A 38 -5.58 7.30 20.49
N ARG A 39 -5.81 7.56 19.19
CA ARG A 39 -5.33 8.74 18.49
C ARG A 39 -6.51 9.65 18.14
N PRO A 40 -6.33 10.98 18.18
CA PRO A 40 -7.44 11.91 17.98
C PRO A 40 -8.00 11.85 16.55
N VAL A 41 -7.14 11.71 15.54
CA VAL A 41 -7.55 11.57 14.14
C VAL A 41 -7.74 10.09 13.82
N MET A 42 -8.81 9.78 13.08
CA MET A 42 -9.22 8.40 12.79
C MET A 42 -9.54 8.20 11.31
N ILE A 43 -8.93 7.18 10.71
CA ILE A 43 -9.29 6.63 9.39
C ILE A 43 -10.21 5.44 9.61
N LYS A 44 -11.30 5.36 8.84
CA LYS A 44 -12.20 4.22 8.83
C LYS A 44 -12.54 3.80 7.41
N ASN A 45 -12.50 2.49 7.16
CA ASN A 45 -12.91 1.85 5.92
C ASN A 45 -12.34 2.53 4.67
N LEU A 46 -11.06 2.92 4.69
CA LEU A 46 -10.44 3.49 3.49
C LEU A 46 -10.11 2.34 2.54
N VAL A 47 -10.87 2.24 1.45
CA VAL A 47 -10.72 1.18 0.45
C VAL A 47 -10.01 1.72 -0.77
N CYS A 48 -8.91 1.08 -1.10
CA CYS A 48 -8.03 1.40 -2.21
C CYS A 48 -7.97 0.24 -3.19
N ARG A 49 -7.72 0.53 -4.47
CA ARG A 49 -7.33 -0.46 -5.47
C ARG A 49 -5.96 -0.14 -6.05
N VAL A 50 -5.16 -1.18 -6.26
CA VAL A 50 -3.79 -1.06 -6.79
C VAL A 50 -3.73 -1.49 -8.25
N TYR A 51 -2.92 -0.78 -9.05
CA TYR A 51 -2.76 -1.00 -10.48
C TYR A 51 -1.31 -0.76 -10.93
N ASP A 52 -0.95 -1.35 -12.07
CA ASP A 52 0.29 -1.06 -12.79
C ASP A 52 0.21 0.26 -13.59
N LEU A 53 1.27 0.58 -14.33
CA LEU A 53 1.33 1.77 -15.19
C LEU A 53 0.30 1.78 -16.34
N ASP A 54 -0.20 0.62 -16.74
CA ASP A 54 -1.22 0.44 -17.79
C ASP A 54 -2.64 0.47 -17.22
N MET A 55 -2.81 0.76 -15.92
CA MET A 55 -4.09 0.69 -15.18
C MET A 55 -4.70 -0.72 -15.14
N LYS A 56 -3.88 -1.77 -15.22
CA LYS A 56 -4.32 -3.16 -15.00
C LYS A 56 -4.24 -3.50 -13.51
N PRO A 57 -5.22 -4.25 -12.97
CA PRO A 57 -5.22 -4.65 -11.55
C PRO A 57 -4.00 -5.51 -11.25
N THR A 58 -3.33 -5.26 -10.13
CA THR A 58 -2.12 -5.99 -9.73
C THR A 58 -2.35 -6.83 -8.47
N CYS A 59 -1.97 -8.10 -8.55
CA CYS A 59 -2.04 -9.04 -7.44
C CYS A 59 -1.01 -10.17 -7.61
N ALA A 60 -0.64 -10.79 -6.49
CA ALA A 60 0.14 -12.01 -6.46
C ALA A 60 -0.47 -12.94 -5.41
N ASN A 61 -0.51 -14.25 -5.65
CA ASN A 61 -1.09 -15.22 -4.71
C ASN A 61 -2.53 -14.87 -4.25
N GLY A 62 -3.34 -14.29 -5.15
CA GLY A 62 -4.71 -13.86 -4.86
C GLY A 62 -4.84 -12.65 -3.93
N ARG A 63 -3.74 -11.93 -3.63
CA ARG A 63 -3.70 -10.77 -2.73
C ARG A 63 -3.15 -9.53 -3.45
N PRO A 64 -3.44 -8.31 -2.96
CA PRO A 64 -3.00 -7.09 -3.63
C PRO A 64 -1.48 -6.98 -3.65
N ALA A 65 -0.93 -6.73 -4.84
CA ALA A 65 0.49 -6.53 -5.05
C ALA A 65 0.74 -5.11 -5.58
N VAL A 66 1.44 -4.29 -4.80
CA VAL A 66 1.78 -2.92 -5.17
C VAL A 66 2.96 -2.94 -6.12
N GLN A 67 2.75 -2.36 -7.30
CA GLN A 67 3.80 -2.10 -8.28
C GLN A 67 4.25 -0.64 -8.19
N MET A 68 5.56 -0.42 -8.28
CA MET A 68 6.14 0.92 -8.23
C MET A 68 7.10 1.09 -9.44
N PRO A 69 6.89 2.13 -10.28
CA PRO A 69 5.74 3.03 -10.26
C PRO A 69 4.44 2.30 -10.64
N GLY A 70 3.31 2.87 -10.23
CA GLY A 70 1.98 2.31 -10.45
C GLY A 70 0.91 3.30 -10.02
N TYR A 71 -0.31 2.83 -9.83
CA TYR A 71 -1.42 3.67 -9.37
C TYR A 71 -2.17 3.07 -8.20
N VAL A 72 -2.65 3.96 -7.32
CA VAL A 72 -3.60 3.64 -6.26
C VAL A 72 -4.87 4.45 -6.50
N LYS A 73 -6.02 3.78 -6.58
CA LYS A 73 -7.32 4.44 -6.70
C LYS A 73 -8.07 4.35 -5.38
N LEU A 74 -8.40 5.51 -4.81
CA LEU A 74 -9.25 5.63 -3.63
C LEU A 74 -10.72 5.47 -4.04
N LEU A 75 -11.46 4.59 -3.36
CA LEU A 75 -12.86 4.32 -3.70
C LEU A 75 -13.82 4.88 -2.66
N GLU A 76 -13.56 4.58 -1.40
CA GLU A 76 -14.40 4.99 -0.29
C GLU A 76 -13.58 5.05 1.00
N GLY A 77 -14.19 5.59 2.04
CA GLY A 77 -13.58 5.76 3.34
C GLY A 77 -13.76 7.16 3.89
N GLN A 78 -13.41 7.31 5.15
CA GLN A 78 -13.53 8.58 5.85
C GLN A 78 -12.37 8.82 6.80
N VAL A 79 -12.00 10.10 6.92
CA VAL A 79 -11.06 10.60 7.93
C VAL A 79 -11.83 11.53 8.85
N THR A 80 -11.73 11.29 10.15
CA THR A 80 -12.32 12.15 11.19
C THR A 80 -11.23 12.94 11.88
N VAL A 81 -11.32 14.26 11.78
CA VAL A 81 -10.38 15.21 12.35
C VAL A 81 -11.10 15.99 13.46
N PRO A 82 -10.75 15.83 14.75
CA PRO A 82 -11.55 16.36 15.86
C PRO A 82 -11.38 17.85 16.09
N ARG A 83 -10.25 18.43 15.67
CA ARG A 83 -9.92 19.85 15.83
C ARG A 83 -9.03 20.30 14.67
N GLN A 84 -8.75 21.59 14.62
CA GLN A 84 -7.82 22.11 13.64
C GLN A 84 -6.39 21.72 14.01
N TYR A 85 -5.60 21.35 13.00
CA TYR A 85 -4.17 21.07 13.09
C TYR A 85 -3.41 21.93 12.08
N ASP A 86 -2.13 22.21 12.33
CA ASP A 86 -1.25 22.95 11.40
C ASP A 86 -0.24 22.01 10.70
N LEU A 87 -0.77 21.11 9.87
CA LEU A 87 0.03 20.15 9.11
C LEU A 87 1.00 20.81 8.12
N VAL A 88 0.71 22.04 7.67
CA VAL A 88 1.62 22.79 6.77
C VAL A 88 2.88 23.21 7.51
N LYS A 89 2.74 23.61 8.77
CA LYS A 89 3.86 24.07 9.58
C LYS A 89 4.77 22.92 10.02
N ASP A 90 4.19 21.83 10.55
CA ASP A 90 4.96 20.76 11.19
C ASP A 90 4.38 19.34 11.01
N GLY A 91 3.55 19.12 9.99
CA GLY A 91 3.01 17.80 9.67
C GLY A 91 4.06 16.83 9.13
N GLU A 92 4.40 15.83 9.93
CA GLU A 92 5.42 14.82 9.63
C GLU A 92 4.83 13.41 9.66
N MET A 93 5.08 12.64 8.60
CA MET A 93 4.76 11.22 8.51
C MET A 93 6.01 10.39 8.83
N LYS A 94 5.89 9.51 9.80
CA LYS A 94 6.90 8.53 10.20
C LYS A 94 6.43 7.15 9.77
N ILE A 95 7.30 6.42 9.10
CA ILE A 95 7.00 5.10 8.56
C ILE A 95 7.77 4.06 9.37
N THR A 96 7.10 2.97 9.72
CA THR A 96 7.70 1.73 10.18
C THR A 96 7.47 0.66 9.12
N VAL A 97 8.53 0.00 8.68
CA VAL A 97 8.48 -1.04 7.63
C VAL A 97 9.19 -2.28 8.14
N LYS A 98 8.50 -3.42 8.14
CA LYS A 98 9.07 -4.71 8.49
C LYS A 98 8.79 -5.71 7.37
N GLY A 99 9.84 -6.14 6.66
CA GLY A 99 9.72 -7.25 5.72
C GLY A 99 9.71 -8.59 6.43
N LEU A 100 8.97 -9.56 5.89
CA LEU A 100 8.85 -10.91 6.44
C LEU A 100 10.22 -11.61 6.55
N ASP A 101 11.04 -11.48 5.52
CA ASP A 101 12.35 -12.16 5.41
C ASP A 101 13.51 -11.36 6.03
N TYR A 102 13.23 -10.22 6.67
CA TYR A 102 14.26 -9.35 7.23
C TYR A 102 14.33 -9.53 8.75
N SER A 103 15.54 -9.57 9.32
CA SER A 103 15.76 -9.72 10.77
C SER A 103 15.30 -8.50 11.56
N ASP A 104 15.56 -7.31 11.03
CA ASP A 104 15.28 -6.02 11.65
C ASP A 104 14.19 -5.27 10.87
N GLU A 105 13.63 -4.22 11.47
CA GLU A 105 12.77 -3.28 10.73
C GLU A 105 13.63 -2.51 9.72
N ILE A 106 13.12 -2.26 8.52
CA ILE A 106 13.80 -1.43 7.52
C ILE A 106 13.75 0.04 7.96
N CYS A 107 12.55 0.48 8.33
CA CYS A 107 12.29 1.76 8.96
C CYS A 107 11.66 1.51 10.32
N SER A 108 12.09 2.25 11.35
CA SER A 108 11.51 2.24 12.69
C SER A 108 11.16 3.67 13.12
N ASP A 109 9.86 3.97 13.20
CA ASP A 109 9.33 5.28 13.60
C ASP A 109 9.97 6.46 12.83
N GLY A 110 10.14 6.28 11.52
CA GLY A 110 10.74 7.28 10.64
C GLY A 110 12.26 7.29 10.57
N ILE A 111 12.94 6.38 11.27
CA ILE A 111 14.40 6.24 11.24
C ILE A 111 14.75 4.99 10.42
N SER A 112 15.67 5.12 9.47
CA SER A 112 16.19 3.96 8.75
C SER A 112 17.18 3.18 9.62
N ASN A 113 17.01 1.85 9.67
CA ASN A 113 17.97 0.95 10.31
C ASN A 113 19.07 0.49 9.33
N TYR A 114 18.90 0.75 8.04
CA TYR A 114 19.86 0.36 7.00
C TYR A 114 20.62 1.59 6.52
N MET A 115 21.95 1.56 6.64
CA MET A 115 22.83 2.66 6.20
C MET A 115 22.61 3.07 4.74
N VAL A 116 22.19 2.13 3.90
CA VAL A 116 21.94 2.32 2.47
C VAL A 116 20.61 3.01 2.16
N ILE A 117 19.69 3.08 3.12
CA ILE A 117 18.39 3.74 2.97
C ILE A 117 18.43 5.07 3.73
N PRO A 118 18.42 6.21 3.03
CA PRO A 118 18.30 7.51 3.67
C PRO A 118 17.03 7.68 4.51
N ASN A 119 17.14 8.38 5.65
CA ASN A 119 16.00 8.63 6.54
C ASN A 119 14.81 9.33 5.87
N HIS A 120 15.02 10.12 4.81
CA HIS A 120 13.92 10.79 4.11
C HIS A 120 12.97 9.83 3.37
N TYR A 121 13.34 8.54 3.24
CA TYR A 121 12.42 7.50 2.77
C TYR A 121 11.55 6.92 3.90
N CYS A 122 12.01 7.01 5.14
CA CYS A 122 11.26 6.59 6.32
C CYS A 122 10.46 7.77 6.94
N HIS A 123 10.89 9.01 6.68
CA HIS A 123 10.33 10.23 7.24
C HIS A 123 9.99 11.25 6.15
N ILE A 124 8.71 11.60 6.04
CA ILE A 124 8.17 12.38 4.93
C ILE A 124 7.36 13.56 5.48
N LYS A 125 7.55 14.74 4.89
CA LYS A 125 6.65 15.89 5.14
C LYS A 125 5.29 15.61 4.48
N VAL A 126 4.24 15.45 5.28
CA VAL A 126 2.93 14.99 4.79
C VAL A 126 2.44 15.83 3.63
N CYS A 127 2.43 17.15 3.78
CA CYS A 127 1.83 18.05 2.79
C CYS A 127 2.61 18.13 1.48
N SER A 128 3.92 17.82 1.51
CA SER A 128 4.72 17.65 0.30
C SER A 128 4.34 16.38 -0.48
N PHE A 129 3.88 15.35 0.22
CA PHE A 129 3.51 14.06 -0.37
C PHE A 129 2.07 14.04 -0.89
N ILE A 130 1.10 14.47 -0.08
CA ILE A 130 -0.34 14.43 -0.44
C ILE A 130 -0.82 15.66 -1.21
N GLY A 131 0.01 16.70 -1.31
CA GLY A 131 -0.34 17.97 -1.95
C GLY A 131 -1.17 18.90 -1.08
N ASN A 132 -1.26 20.16 -1.52
CA ASN A 132 -1.85 21.25 -0.75
C ASN A 132 -3.35 21.07 -0.47
N ASP A 133 -4.13 20.56 -1.43
CA ASP A 133 -5.58 20.45 -1.28
C ASP A 133 -5.96 19.39 -0.25
N MET A 134 -5.32 18.22 -0.31
CA MET A 134 -5.51 17.17 0.70
C MET A 134 -4.99 17.63 2.07
N CYS A 135 -3.84 18.30 2.10
CA CYS A 135 -3.29 18.85 3.34
C CYS A 135 -4.24 19.87 3.99
N ARG A 136 -4.87 20.76 3.23
CA ARG A 136 -5.86 21.72 3.76
C ARG A 136 -7.09 21.03 4.35
N LEU A 137 -7.54 19.96 3.70
CA LEU A 137 -8.67 19.19 4.19
C LEU A 137 -8.35 18.47 5.50
N LEU A 138 -7.22 17.76 5.57
CA LEU A 138 -6.81 17.03 6.77
C LEU A 138 -6.51 17.94 7.97
N GLN A 139 -6.28 19.24 7.74
CA GLN A 139 -6.16 20.24 8.81
C GLN A 139 -7.49 20.71 9.36
N SER A 140 -8.58 20.58 8.60
CA SER A 140 -9.89 21.14 8.96
C SER A 140 -10.70 20.15 9.84
N PRO A 141 -11.32 20.62 10.95
CA PRO A 141 -12.16 19.76 11.77
C PRO A 141 -13.36 19.23 10.99
N GLY A 142 -13.70 17.97 11.20
CA GLY A 142 -14.86 17.34 10.58
C GLY A 142 -14.61 15.88 10.18
N THR A 143 -15.65 15.28 9.60
CA THR A 143 -15.52 13.98 8.93
C THR A 143 -15.49 14.24 7.43
N HIS A 144 -14.38 13.88 6.81
CA HIS A 144 -14.16 14.03 5.37
C HIS A 144 -14.22 12.68 4.71
N THR A 145 -14.98 12.55 3.64
CA THR A 145 -15.14 11.30 2.89
C THR A 145 -14.48 11.37 1.52
N VAL A 146 -14.07 10.22 0.97
CA VAL A 146 -13.54 10.15 -0.42
C VAL A 146 -14.54 10.74 -1.42
N LYS A 147 -15.82 10.47 -1.24
CA LYS A 147 -16.89 11.02 -2.07
C LYS A 147 -16.97 12.55 -1.99
N GLU A 148 -16.88 13.10 -0.79
CA GLU A 148 -16.85 14.56 -0.59
C GLU A 148 -15.65 15.21 -1.28
N LEU A 149 -14.48 14.55 -1.24
CA LEU A 149 -13.27 15.02 -1.90
C LEU A 149 -13.43 15.08 -3.42
N GLU A 150 -13.98 14.03 -4.01
CA GLU A 150 -14.20 13.94 -5.45
C GLU A 150 -15.24 14.98 -5.91
N GLU A 151 -16.38 15.08 -5.22
CA GLU A 151 -17.50 15.93 -5.62
C GLU A 151 -17.25 17.42 -5.37
N LYS A 152 -16.64 17.79 -4.23
CA LYS A 152 -16.50 19.20 -3.83
C LYS A 152 -15.16 19.83 -4.23
N LEU A 153 -14.09 19.03 -4.21
CA LEU A 153 -12.73 19.53 -4.45
C LEU A 153 -12.19 19.14 -5.82
N HIS A 154 -12.98 18.41 -6.63
CA HIS A 154 -12.55 17.84 -7.91
C HIS A 154 -11.23 17.06 -7.77
N PHE A 155 -11.08 16.40 -6.62
CA PHE A 155 -9.86 15.68 -6.29
C PHE A 155 -9.72 14.45 -7.18
N ASN A 156 -8.54 14.26 -7.78
CA ASN A 156 -8.24 13.04 -8.50
C ASN A 156 -7.99 11.90 -7.52
N THR A 157 -8.95 11.00 -7.38
CA THR A 157 -8.87 9.81 -6.51
C THR A 157 -7.88 8.76 -7.01
N THR A 158 -7.30 8.93 -8.21
CA THR A 158 -6.24 8.08 -8.76
C THR A 158 -4.89 8.74 -8.52
N LEU A 159 -4.13 8.17 -7.59
CA LEU A 159 -2.80 8.63 -7.19
C LEU A 159 -1.72 7.82 -7.89
N ARG A 160 -0.76 8.50 -8.52
CA ARG A 160 0.44 7.84 -9.07
C ARG A 160 1.40 7.56 -7.92
N LEU A 161 1.84 6.31 -7.80
CA LEU A 161 2.93 5.93 -6.91
C LEU A 161 4.26 6.44 -7.46
N PRO A 162 5.17 6.93 -6.61
CA PRO A 162 6.46 7.43 -7.06
C PRO A 162 7.27 6.30 -7.71
N ASP A 163 8.21 6.69 -8.56
CA ASP A 163 9.20 5.76 -9.08
C ASP A 163 10.05 5.23 -7.92
N PRO A 164 10.41 3.94 -7.92
CA PRO A 164 11.15 3.36 -6.83
C PRO A 164 12.51 4.04 -6.72
N PRO A 165 12.92 4.38 -5.49
CA PRO A 165 14.18 5.08 -5.31
C PRO A 165 15.34 4.21 -5.81
N SER A 166 16.21 4.80 -6.63
CA SER A 166 17.40 4.14 -7.17
C SER A 166 18.61 4.40 -6.28
N LEU A 167 19.35 3.36 -5.92
CA LEU A 167 20.61 3.46 -5.20
C LEU A 167 21.72 2.80 -6.02
N LEU A 168 22.78 3.55 -6.34
CA LEU A 168 23.95 3.03 -7.08
C LEU A 168 23.61 2.34 -8.43
N GLY A 169 22.51 2.75 -9.08
CA GLY A 169 22.09 2.20 -10.38
C GLY A 169 21.21 0.96 -10.32
N VAL A 170 20.87 0.45 -9.12
CA VAL A 170 19.83 -0.56 -8.90
C VAL A 170 18.61 0.08 -8.21
N THR A 171 17.40 -0.41 -8.49
CA THR A 171 16.23 0.12 -7.79
C THR A 171 16.11 -0.53 -6.42
N LEU A 172 15.63 0.21 -5.42
CA LEU A 172 15.36 -0.35 -4.09
C LEU A 172 14.27 -1.42 -4.15
N LEU A 173 13.37 -1.40 -5.13
CA LEU A 173 12.44 -2.52 -5.35
C LEU A 173 13.13 -3.80 -5.75
N ASP A 174 14.15 -3.73 -6.62
CA ASP A 174 14.93 -4.92 -7.01
C ASP A 174 15.63 -5.56 -5.80
N LEU A 175 15.87 -4.77 -4.74
CA LEU A 175 16.51 -5.21 -3.51
C LEU A 175 15.52 -5.55 -2.39
N PHE A 176 14.29 -5.03 -2.47
CA PHE A 176 13.27 -5.06 -1.40
C PHE A 176 11.88 -5.40 -1.96
N SER A 177 11.80 -6.36 -2.89
CA SER A 177 10.55 -7.01 -3.28
C SER A 177 10.18 -8.08 -2.26
N GLY A 178 8.90 -8.23 -1.93
CA GLY A 178 8.44 -9.25 -0.99
C GLY A 178 7.19 -8.88 -0.21
N GLU A 179 7.05 -9.47 0.97
CA GLU A 179 5.94 -9.25 1.89
C GLU A 179 6.34 -8.31 3.04
N PHE A 180 5.58 -7.24 3.22
CA PHE A 180 5.88 -6.17 4.19
C PHE A 180 4.71 -5.84 5.08
N ASN A 181 4.97 -5.70 6.37
CA ASN A 181 4.10 -4.96 7.27
C ASN A 181 4.51 -3.48 7.25
N ILE A 182 3.56 -2.59 6.96
CA ILE A 182 3.80 -1.16 6.88
C ILE A 182 2.85 -0.45 7.83
N ALA A 183 3.42 0.34 8.73
CA ALA A 183 2.72 1.21 9.64
C ALA A 183 3.16 2.66 9.44
N PHE A 184 2.22 3.57 9.59
CA PHE A 184 2.44 5.00 9.50
C PHE A 184 1.99 5.68 10.79
N SER A 185 2.68 6.75 11.13
CA SER A 185 2.32 7.67 12.20
C SER A 185 2.40 9.10 11.68
N LEU A 186 1.37 9.90 11.94
CA LEU A 186 1.35 11.33 11.66
C LEU A 186 1.57 12.10 12.95
N GLU A 187 2.57 12.97 12.93
CA GLU A 187 2.91 13.89 14.01
C GLU A 187 2.71 15.34 13.54
N THR A 188 2.16 16.17 14.40
CA THR A 188 2.02 17.62 14.21
C THR A 188 1.88 18.24 15.59
N GLU A 189 2.32 19.49 15.75
CA GLU A 189 2.31 20.19 17.05
C GLU A 189 3.07 19.42 18.16
N GLY A 190 4.00 18.54 17.80
CA GLY A 190 4.75 17.67 18.71
C GLY A 190 3.97 16.47 19.27
N GLU A 191 2.80 16.15 18.73
CA GLU A 191 1.96 15.02 19.15
C GLU A 191 1.67 14.06 18.00
N LYS A 192 1.69 12.75 18.26
CA LYS A 192 1.20 11.74 17.32
C LYS A 192 -0.33 11.79 17.28
N VAL A 193 -0.87 12.26 16.15
CA VAL A 193 -2.31 12.52 15.99
C VAL A 193 -3.06 11.40 15.28
N LEU A 194 -2.36 10.55 14.52
CA LEU A 194 -2.92 9.43 13.76
C LEU A 194 -1.88 8.32 13.63
N ASP A 195 -2.29 7.08 13.83
CA ASP A 195 -1.48 5.90 13.51
C ASP A 195 -2.36 4.91 12.71
N TRP A 196 -1.81 4.29 11.66
CA TRP A 196 -2.52 3.33 10.80
C TRP A 196 -1.58 2.30 10.15
N ASP A 197 -2.15 1.17 9.74
CA ASP A 197 -1.50 0.07 9.04
C ASP A 197 -1.99 -0.07 7.60
N VAL A 198 -1.12 -0.57 6.72
CA VAL A 198 -1.43 -0.86 5.32
C VAL A 198 -0.83 -2.21 4.92
N PRO A 199 -1.66 -3.19 4.51
CA PRO A 199 -3.12 -3.25 4.61
C PRO A 199 -3.58 -3.51 6.06
N SER A 200 -4.84 -3.19 6.35
CA SER A 200 -5.50 -3.57 7.62
C SER A 200 -6.36 -4.83 7.50
N ASN A 201 -6.54 -5.36 6.28
CA ASN A 201 -7.32 -6.57 6.00
C ASN A 201 -6.46 -7.82 5.75
N GLU A 202 -5.15 -7.69 5.76
CA GLU A 202 -4.17 -8.77 5.57
C GLU A 202 -2.99 -8.53 6.52
N ASP A 203 -2.19 -9.56 6.80
CA ASP A 203 -1.02 -9.43 7.67
C ASP A 203 0.16 -8.68 6.98
N PHE A 204 0.25 -8.80 5.65
CA PHE A 204 1.34 -8.27 4.84
C PHE A 204 0.84 -7.69 3.51
N LEU A 205 1.51 -6.65 3.05
CA LEU A 205 1.41 -6.10 1.70
C LEU A 205 2.48 -6.72 0.81
N GLN A 206 2.09 -7.18 -0.38
CA GLN A 206 3.06 -7.58 -1.39
C GLN A 206 3.53 -6.34 -2.15
N ILE A 207 4.84 -6.16 -2.28
CA ILE A 207 5.45 -5.03 -2.99
C ILE A 207 6.49 -5.56 -3.96
N GLY A 208 6.41 -5.12 -5.23
CA GLY A 208 7.36 -5.51 -6.27
C GLY A 208 7.37 -7.02 -6.58
N VAL A 209 6.37 -7.76 -6.10
CA VAL A 209 6.20 -9.19 -6.40
C VAL A 209 5.46 -9.27 -7.72
N GLU A 210 6.10 -9.85 -8.73
CA GLU A 210 5.44 -10.15 -9.99
C GLU A 210 4.40 -11.25 -9.77
N PRO A 211 3.28 -11.23 -10.51
CA PRO A 211 2.36 -12.36 -10.51
C PRO A 211 3.13 -13.63 -10.90
N GLU A 212 2.75 -14.78 -10.33
CA GLU A 212 3.26 -16.07 -10.80
C GLU A 212 2.95 -16.18 -12.30
N SER A 213 3.95 -15.91 -13.14
CA SER A 213 3.88 -16.18 -14.56
C SER A 213 4.10 -17.69 -14.74
N GLU A 214 3.30 -18.29 -15.62
CA GLU A 214 3.70 -19.58 -16.17
C GLU A 214 5.09 -19.41 -16.81
N ASN A 215 5.96 -20.41 -16.59
CA ASN A 215 7.32 -20.59 -17.11
C ASN A 215 8.40 -19.89 -16.24
N ASP A 216 9.34 -20.61 -15.63
CA ASP A 216 10.28 -21.50 -16.33
C ASP A 216 10.24 -22.98 -15.89
N ASP A 217 10.11 -23.85 -16.90
CA ASP A 217 10.49 -25.27 -16.85
C ASP A 217 12.01 -25.46 -16.59
#